data_AF-A0A2H9P1W8-F1
#
_entry.id   AF-A0A2H9P1W8-F1
#
_cell.length_a   1.000
_cell.length_b   1.000
_cell.length_c   1.000
_cell.angle_alpha   90.00
_cell.angle_beta   90.00
_cell.angle_gamma   90.00
#
_symmetry.space_group_name_H-M   'P 1'
#
loop_
_entity.id
_entity.type
_entity.pdbx_description
1 polymer ?
#
loop_
_entity_poly.entity_id
_entity_poly.type
_entity_poly.pdbx_seq_one_letter_code
_entity_poly.pdbx_strand_id
1 'polypeptide(L)'
;GIDSLVGGYIDIILDILRDKEYEIDKISIHEYMFFVSAIGTESNFNINTDKAVELIKEYRNLTPTQRKSVIETLKVELKPKNYSGSKKNKRDFHNWHNKIAQVYYLLNQTVYFEVRGEQLVLKGGQNSFSEAATRLDRSLNEKYQYFVKQESVKTLGFELHHVVPLAWSENIHHFKMLDKWENMVYIDAFSHAKITQNKNRNVVLEVVKDDITLTDHSDNEVYLKHQKNILYKPANKNTMKKYNFELLNILE
;
A
#
# COMPACT_ATOMS: atom_id res chain seq x y z
N GLY A 1 15.79 0.98 0.87
CA GLY A 1 15.49 0.47 -0.49
C GLY A 1 14.57 1.40 -1.25
N ILE A 2 14.16 1.03 -2.48
CA ILE A 2 13.28 1.83 -3.35
C ILE A 2 11.98 2.23 -2.64
N ASP A 3 11.41 1.36 -1.80
CA ASP A 3 10.18 1.64 -1.05
C ASP A 3 10.25 2.94 -0.24
N SER A 4 11.37 3.15 0.46
CA SER A 4 11.60 4.35 1.27
C SER A 4 11.71 5.63 0.43
N LEU A 5 12.14 5.51 -0.84
CA LEU A 5 12.22 6.62 -1.79
C LEU A 5 10.85 6.95 -2.38
N VAL A 6 10.01 5.92 -2.58
CA VAL A 6 8.64 6.12 -3.06
C VAL A 6 7.65 6.39 -1.93
N GLY A 7 8.04 6.29 -0.66
CA GLY A 7 7.25 6.69 0.50
C GLY A 7 6.45 5.57 1.17
N GLY A 8 6.85 4.31 0.99
CA GLY A 8 6.14 3.16 1.59
C GLY A 8 4.90 2.71 0.81
N TYR A 9 4.73 3.17 -0.43
CA TYR A 9 3.52 2.92 -1.21
C TYR A 9 3.55 1.62 -2.02
N ILE A 10 4.66 0.87 -2.07
CA ILE A 10 4.74 -0.33 -2.94
C ILE A 10 3.64 -1.33 -2.58
N ASP A 11 3.49 -1.66 -1.30
CA ASP A 11 2.53 -2.66 -0.83
C ASP A 11 1.09 -2.18 -1.08
N ILE A 12 0.81 -0.89 -0.84
CA ILE A 12 -0.49 -0.27 -1.13
C ILE A 12 -0.83 -0.34 -2.63
N ILE A 13 0.13 -0.06 -3.51
CA ILE A 13 -0.09 -0.12 -4.96
C ILE A 13 -0.31 -1.58 -5.40
N LEU A 14 0.49 -2.52 -4.88
CA LEU A 14 0.32 -3.95 -5.14
C LEU A 14 -1.08 -4.41 -4.72
N ASP A 15 -1.56 -3.96 -3.57
CA ASP A 15 -2.89 -4.25 -3.07
C ASP A 15 -3.98 -3.74 -4.00
N ILE A 16 -3.89 -2.47 -4.42
CA ILE A 16 -4.86 -1.87 -5.34
C ILE A 16 -4.90 -2.62 -6.68
N LEU A 17 -3.73 -2.99 -7.23
CA LEU A 17 -3.62 -3.60 -8.56
C LEU A 17 -3.91 -5.12 -8.59
N ARG A 18 -3.87 -5.80 -7.44
CA ARG A 18 -4.01 -7.27 -7.36
C ARG A 18 -5.35 -7.71 -6.77
N ASP A 19 -6.01 -6.87 -5.98
CA ASP A 19 -7.31 -7.24 -5.43
C ASP A 19 -8.38 -7.20 -6.54
N LYS A 20 -8.96 -8.37 -6.85
CA LYS A 20 -10.00 -8.51 -7.86
C LYS A 20 -11.29 -7.78 -7.46
N GLU A 21 -11.56 -7.59 -6.17
CA GLU A 21 -12.74 -6.84 -5.71
C GLU A 21 -12.61 -5.35 -6.07
N TYR A 22 -11.38 -4.85 -6.18
CA TYR A 22 -11.13 -3.47 -6.60
C TYR A 22 -11.29 -3.28 -8.11
N GLU A 23 -11.12 -4.31 -8.94
CA GLU A 23 -11.26 -4.20 -10.40
C GLU A 23 -10.40 -3.06 -11.01
N ILE A 24 -9.21 -2.83 -10.45
CA ILE A 24 -8.24 -1.84 -10.94
C ILE A 24 -7.02 -2.59 -11.49
N ASP A 25 -6.83 -2.55 -12.80
CA ASP A 25 -5.72 -3.23 -13.51
C ASP A 25 -4.53 -2.30 -13.83
N LYS A 26 -4.74 -0.99 -13.68
CA LYS A 26 -3.76 0.06 -13.93
C LYS A 26 -4.09 1.28 -13.08
N ILE A 27 -3.10 2.12 -12.82
CA ILE A 27 -3.29 3.42 -12.14
C ILE A 27 -2.64 4.49 -13.02
N SER A 28 -3.39 5.52 -13.38
CA SER A 28 -2.83 6.67 -14.09
C SER A 28 -2.06 7.61 -13.16
N ILE A 29 -1.14 8.41 -13.71
CA ILE A 29 -0.41 9.41 -12.92
C ILE A 29 -1.33 10.34 -12.12
N HIS A 30 -2.47 10.72 -12.69
CA HIS A 30 -3.47 11.58 -12.04
C HIS A 30 -4.25 10.83 -10.94
N GLU A 31 -4.58 9.56 -11.14
CA GLU A 31 -5.22 8.73 -10.10
C GLU A 31 -4.27 8.51 -8.91
N TYR A 32 -2.98 8.26 -9.19
CA TYR A 32 -1.98 8.16 -8.15
C TYR A 32 -1.82 9.50 -7.41
N MET A 33 -1.67 10.58 -8.18
CA MET A 33 -1.54 11.93 -7.64
C MET A 33 -2.73 12.24 -6.74
N PHE A 34 -3.96 12.20 -7.22
CA PHE A 34 -5.12 12.67 -6.47
C PHE A 34 -5.51 11.77 -5.30
N PHE A 35 -5.37 10.44 -5.44
CA PHE A 35 -5.97 9.50 -4.50
C PHE A 35 -4.93 8.64 -3.79
N VAL A 36 -4.04 7.95 -4.51
CA VAL A 36 -3.05 7.05 -3.87
C VAL A 36 -2.09 7.84 -2.97
N SER A 37 -1.61 9.00 -3.42
CA SER A 37 -0.69 9.84 -2.64
C SER A 37 -1.35 10.56 -1.45
N ALA A 38 -2.67 10.39 -1.26
CA ALA A 38 -3.39 10.84 -0.08
C ALA A 38 -3.52 9.75 1.00
N ILE A 39 -3.24 8.48 0.66
CA ILE A 39 -3.33 7.35 1.59
C ILE A 39 -2.27 7.49 2.69
N GLY A 40 -2.72 7.35 3.95
CA GLY A 40 -1.87 7.32 5.13
C GLY A 40 -1.10 8.62 5.40
N THR A 41 -1.46 9.74 4.78
CA THR A 41 -0.71 11.00 4.96
C THR A 41 -1.02 11.67 6.31
N GLU A 42 -0.12 12.52 6.80
CA GLU A 42 -0.36 13.36 8.00
C GLU A 42 -1.32 14.53 7.72
N SER A 43 -1.83 14.66 6.49
CA SER A 43 -2.70 15.78 6.10
C SER A 43 -4.15 15.56 6.53
N ASN A 44 -4.93 16.64 6.59
CA ASN A 44 -6.38 16.59 6.80
C ASN A 44 -7.15 15.95 5.63
N PHE A 45 -6.48 15.65 4.52
CA PHE A 45 -7.04 14.94 3.37
C PHE A 45 -6.66 13.45 3.37
N ASN A 46 -6.15 12.94 4.50
CA ASN A 46 -5.80 11.54 4.65
C ASN A 46 -7.01 10.64 4.36
N ILE A 47 -6.79 9.61 3.55
CA ILE A 47 -7.78 8.58 3.23
C ILE A 47 -7.17 7.20 3.44
N ASN A 48 -8.02 6.18 3.48
CA ASN A 48 -7.60 4.79 3.49
C ASN A 48 -7.62 4.22 2.05
N THR A 49 -7.18 2.98 1.89
CA THR A 49 -7.04 2.31 0.59
C THR A 49 -8.40 2.13 -0.08
N ASP A 50 -9.41 1.68 0.65
CA ASP A 50 -10.78 1.50 0.14
C ASP A 50 -11.35 2.81 -0.42
N LYS A 51 -11.19 3.92 0.31
CA LYS A 51 -11.67 5.23 -0.15
C LYS A 51 -10.90 5.72 -1.37
N ALA A 52 -9.59 5.44 -1.46
CA ALA A 52 -8.81 5.75 -2.65
C ALA A 52 -9.33 4.97 -3.87
N VAL A 53 -9.63 3.68 -3.71
CA VAL A 53 -10.22 2.84 -4.77
C VAL A 53 -11.60 3.37 -5.20
N GLU A 54 -12.47 3.71 -4.25
CA GLU A 54 -13.77 4.32 -4.52
C GLU A 54 -13.62 5.59 -5.36
N LEU A 55 -12.74 6.51 -4.95
CA LEU A 55 -12.49 7.77 -5.66
C LEU A 55 -11.86 7.56 -7.05
N ILE A 56 -11.01 6.55 -7.22
CA ILE A 56 -10.50 6.16 -8.54
C ILE A 56 -11.65 5.71 -9.44
N LYS A 57 -12.57 4.87 -8.94
CA LYS A 57 -13.73 4.41 -9.71
C LYS A 57 -14.66 5.57 -10.07
N GLU A 58 -14.94 6.46 -9.12
CA GLU A 58 -15.74 7.68 -9.38
C GLU A 58 -15.09 8.59 -10.43
N TYR A 59 -13.78 8.81 -10.33
CA TYR A 59 -13.03 9.57 -11.33
C TYR A 59 -13.06 8.91 -12.72
N ARG A 60 -13.06 7.58 -12.78
CA ARG A 60 -13.23 6.82 -14.03
C ARG A 60 -14.64 6.91 -14.61
N ASN A 61 -15.67 7.17 -13.80
CA ASN A 61 -17.02 7.39 -14.31
C ASN A 61 -17.20 8.76 -14.97
N LEU A 62 -16.28 9.71 -14.73
CA LEU A 62 -16.26 10.99 -15.43
C LEU A 62 -15.94 10.80 -16.92
N THR A 63 -16.61 11.58 -17.76
CA THR A 63 -16.30 11.71 -19.18
C THR A 63 -14.89 12.32 -19.37
N PRO A 64 -14.25 12.12 -20.54
CA PRO A 64 -12.95 12.74 -20.83
C PRO A 64 -12.94 14.27 -20.62
N THR A 65 -14.03 14.95 -20.99
CA THR A 65 -14.19 16.40 -20.80
C THR A 65 -14.26 16.77 -19.32
N GLN A 66 -15.00 16.01 -18.51
CA GLN A 66 -15.08 16.26 -17.06
C GLN A 66 -13.73 16.02 -16.37
N ARG A 67 -13.02 14.94 -16.71
CA ARG A 67 -11.66 14.70 -16.17
C ARG A 67 -10.70 15.83 -16.52
N LYS A 68 -10.73 16.30 -17.78
CA LYS A 68 -9.96 17.47 -18.20
C LYS A 68 -10.33 18.71 -17.39
N SER A 69 -11.62 18.94 -17.16
CA SER A 69 -12.10 20.07 -16.36
C SER A 69 -11.58 20.01 -14.91
N VAL A 70 -11.58 18.83 -14.28
CA VAL A 70 -10.99 18.61 -12.95
C VAL A 70 -9.51 18.99 -12.95
N ILE A 71 -8.74 18.49 -13.91
CA ILE A 71 -7.29 18.77 -14.01
C ILE A 71 -7.04 20.27 -14.22
N GLU A 72 -7.76 20.93 -15.13
CA GLU A 72 -7.58 22.35 -15.40
C GLU A 72 -8.00 23.23 -14.21
N THR A 73 -9.08 22.85 -13.51
CA THR A 73 -9.49 23.52 -12.27
C THR A 73 -8.39 23.40 -11.22
N LEU A 74 -7.87 22.20 -10.98
CA LEU A 74 -6.79 21.99 -10.02
C LEU A 74 -5.51 22.73 -10.41
N LYS A 75 -5.17 22.82 -11.70
CA LYS A 75 -4.03 23.63 -12.17
C LYS A 75 -4.22 25.12 -11.90
N VAL A 76 -5.44 25.62 -11.96
CA VAL A 76 -5.76 27.03 -11.67
C VAL A 76 -5.70 27.29 -10.17
N GLU A 77 -6.34 26.44 -9.37
CA GLU A 77 -6.44 26.56 -7.91
C GLU A 77 -5.06 26.38 -7.25
N LEU A 78 -4.35 25.31 -7.60
CA LEU A 78 -3.07 24.91 -7.01
C LEU A 78 -1.86 25.68 -7.56
N LYS A 79 -2.03 26.97 -7.89
CA LYS A 79 -0.93 27.87 -8.23
C LYS A 79 -0.36 28.47 -6.94
N PRO A 80 0.96 28.44 -6.71
CA PRO A 80 1.57 28.99 -5.50
C PRO A 80 1.19 30.45 -5.20
N LYS A 81 0.94 31.24 -6.26
CA LYS A 81 0.54 32.66 -6.15
C LYS A 81 -0.85 32.89 -5.55
N ASN A 82 -1.73 31.88 -5.56
CA ASN A 82 -3.08 31.98 -5.01
C ASN A 82 -3.10 31.81 -3.48
N TYR A 83 -1.99 31.37 -2.88
CA TYR A 83 -1.89 31.10 -1.45
C TYR A 83 -0.87 32.04 -0.80
N SER A 84 -1.22 32.58 0.37
CA SER A 84 -0.30 33.27 1.27
C SER A 84 0.33 32.29 2.29
N GLY A 85 1.38 32.69 3.00
CA GLY A 85 2.03 31.85 4.02
C GLY A 85 3.22 30.99 3.56
N SER A 86 3.65 30.04 4.40
CA SER A 86 4.88 29.25 4.21
C SER A 86 4.79 28.26 3.03
N LYS A 87 5.92 27.96 2.36
CA LYS A 87 5.97 27.05 1.21
C LYS A 87 5.46 25.63 1.52
N LYS A 88 5.54 25.18 2.78
CA LYS A 88 5.12 23.83 3.19
C LYS A 88 3.62 23.60 3.03
N ASN A 89 2.81 24.66 3.09
CA ASN A 89 1.35 24.56 3.01
C ASN A 89 0.79 24.80 1.60
N LYS A 90 1.66 25.06 0.61
CA LYS A 90 1.25 25.37 -0.77
C LYS A 90 1.47 24.15 -1.65
N ARG A 91 0.38 23.48 -2.03
CA ARG A 91 0.44 22.41 -3.01
C ARG A 91 0.51 23.05 -4.40
N ASP A 92 1.64 22.88 -5.07
CA ASP A 92 1.85 23.29 -6.46
C ASP A 92 1.54 22.11 -7.37
N PHE A 93 0.60 22.28 -8.29
CA PHE A 93 0.20 21.20 -9.22
C PHE A 93 1.38 20.63 -9.99
N HIS A 94 2.26 21.47 -10.55
CA HIS A 94 3.38 21.03 -11.38
C HIS A 94 4.43 20.31 -10.54
N ASN A 95 4.76 20.83 -9.36
CA ASN A 95 5.72 20.15 -8.48
C ASN A 95 5.17 18.82 -7.97
N TRP A 96 3.88 18.75 -7.65
CA TRP A 96 3.24 17.50 -7.24
C TRP A 96 3.26 16.49 -8.37
N HIS A 97 2.85 16.88 -9.59
CA HIS A 97 2.93 16.02 -10.77
C HIS A 97 4.36 15.54 -11.04
N ASN A 98 5.36 16.42 -11.00
CA ASN A 98 6.77 16.08 -11.21
C ASN A 98 7.28 15.09 -10.16
N LYS A 99 6.88 15.25 -8.90
CA LYS A 99 7.18 14.29 -7.84
C LYS A 99 6.57 12.92 -8.15
N ILE A 100 5.31 12.86 -8.61
CA ILE A 100 4.68 11.59 -8.97
C ILE A 100 5.35 10.95 -10.19
N ALA A 101 5.76 11.74 -11.19
CA ALA A 101 6.50 11.23 -12.34
C ALA A 101 7.83 10.58 -11.92
N GLN A 102 8.55 11.17 -10.94
CA GLN A 102 9.75 10.56 -10.36
C GLN A 102 9.43 9.26 -9.60
N VAL A 103 8.32 9.22 -8.87
CA VAL A 103 7.84 7.98 -8.23
C VAL A 103 7.58 6.90 -9.27
N TYR A 104 6.90 7.22 -10.39
CA TYR A 104 6.66 6.26 -11.48
C TYR A 104 7.96 5.74 -12.10
N TYR A 105 8.94 6.62 -12.29
CA TYR A 105 10.26 6.22 -12.76
C TYR A 105 10.91 5.19 -11.82
N LEU A 106 10.87 5.43 -10.50
CA LEU A 106 11.40 4.50 -9.50
C LEU A 106 10.62 3.17 -9.46
N LEU A 107 9.29 3.23 -9.50
CA LEU A 107 8.44 2.04 -9.51
C LEU A 107 8.71 1.17 -10.75
N ASN A 108 9.01 1.78 -11.90
CA ASN A 108 9.39 1.06 -13.12
C ASN A 108 10.72 0.31 -13.02
N GLN A 109 11.58 0.65 -12.05
CA GLN A 109 12.82 -0.10 -11.78
C GLN A 109 12.58 -1.34 -10.91
N THR A 110 11.41 -1.46 -10.30
CA THR A 110 11.11 -2.60 -9.43
C THR A 110 10.81 -3.86 -10.23
N VAL A 111 10.77 -5.00 -9.53
CA VAL A 111 10.32 -6.26 -10.12
C VAL A 111 8.81 -6.26 -10.38
N TYR A 112 8.02 -5.47 -9.64
CA TYR A 112 6.55 -5.53 -9.59
C TYR A 112 5.85 -4.81 -10.72
N PHE A 113 6.36 -3.63 -11.08
CA PHE A 113 5.62 -2.69 -11.89
C PHE A 113 6.28 -2.45 -13.24
N GLU A 114 5.45 -1.99 -14.17
CA GLU A 114 5.84 -1.47 -15.46
C GLU A 114 5.06 -0.17 -15.71
N VAL A 115 5.72 0.83 -16.26
CA VAL A 115 5.07 2.07 -16.69
C VAL A 115 4.84 2.04 -18.20
N ARG A 116 3.58 2.08 -18.62
CA ARG A 116 3.13 2.10 -20.02
C ARG A 116 2.47 3.44 -20.34
N GLY A 117 3.22 4.35 -20.93
CA GLY A 117 2.78 5.74 -21.09
C GLY A 117 2.62 6.41 -19.71
N GLU A 118 1.44 6.95 -19.41
CA GLU A 118 1.12 7.54 -18.10
C GLU A 118 0.43 6.57 -17.13
N GLN A 119 0.51 5.27 -17.39
CA GLN A 119 -0.14 4.23 -16.60
C GLN A 119 0.89 3.36 -15.91
N LEU A 120 0.72 3.15 -14.61
CA LEU A 120 1.39 2.12 -13.84
C LEU A 120 0.58 0.84 -13.90
N VAL A 121 1.21 -0.27 -14.28
CA VAL A 121 0.60 -1.60 -14.34
C VAL A 121 1.48 -2.61 -13.63
N LEU A 122 0.93 -3.80 -13.34
CA LEU A 122 1.74 -4.95 -12.96
C LEU A 122 2.60 -5.38 -14.16
N LYS A 123 3.87 -5.68 -13.90
CA LYS A 123 4.83 -6.16 -14.91
C LYS A 123 4.37 -7.50 -15.48
N GLY A 124 4.52 -7.69 -16.81
CA GLY A 124 4.18 -8.92 -17.57
C GLY A 124 5.39 -9.62 -18.26
N GLY A 125 5.26 -10.89 -18.69
CA GLY A 125 6.32 -11.72 -19.33
C GLY A 125 6.91 -12.93 -18.55
N GLN A 126 7.90 -13.64 -19.11
CA GLN A 126 8.47 -14.92 -18.60
C GLN A 126 9.08 -14.90 -17.18
N ASN A 127 9.37 -13.70 -16.66
CA ASN A 127 9.84 -13.47 -15.28
C ASN A 127 8.91 -12.53 -14.52
N SER A 128 7.67 -12.40 -14.99
CA SER A 128 6.69 -11.48 -14.42
C SER A 128 5.73 -12.20 -13.50
N PHE A 129 5.12 -11.41 -12.63
CA PHE A 129 4.02 -11.86 -11.78
C PHE A 129 2.83 -12.41 -12.58
N SER A 130 2.73 -12.10 -13.88
CA SER A 130 1.60 -12.46 -14.75
C SER A 130 1.76 -13.79 -15.50
N GLU A 131 2.93 -14.42 -15.63
CA GLU A 131 3.02 -15.73 -16.31
C GLU A 131 2.53 -16.89 -15.44
N ALA A 132 2.40 -16.62 -14.14
CA ALA A 132 1.52 -17.34 -13.25
C ALA A 132 0.03 -17.00 -13.50
N ALA A 133 -0.41 -16.60 -14.70
CA ALA A 133 -1.82 -16.27 -14.96
C ALA A 133 -2.76 -17.49 -14.95
N THR A 134 -2.25 -18.71 -15.04
CA THR A 134 -2.99 -19.93 -14.65
C THR A 134 -2.94 -20.21 -13.14
N ARG A 135 -2.32 -19.31 -12.38
CA ARG A 135 -2.09 -19.29 -10.92
C ARG A 135 -2.38 -17.90 -10.32
N LEU A 136 -3.11 -17.03 -11.04
CA LEU A 136 -3.60 -15.71 -10.59
C LEU A 136 -4.57 -15.83 -9.40
N ASP A 137 -4.93 -17.06 -9.01
CA ASP A 137 -5.57 -17.41 -7.75
C ASP A 137 -4.66 -17.28 -6.53
N ARG A 138 -3.32 -17.28 -6.65
CA ARG A 138 -2.45 -17.52 -5.48
C ARG A 138 -2.26 -16.36 -4.50
N SER A 139 -2.44 -15.12 -4.92
CA SER A 139 -2.27 -13.98 -4.01
C SER A 139 -3.57 -13.50 -3.38
N LEU A 140 -4.66 -13.59 -4.15
CA LEU A 140 -5.97 -13.68 -3.57
C LEU A 140 -6.05 -14.85 -2.60
N ASN A 141 -5.41 -15.98 -2.92
CA ASN A 141 -5.38 -17.11 -2.01
C ASN A 141 -4.73 -16.73 -0.68
N GLU A 142 -3.62 -16.01 -0.61
CA GLU A 142 -2.98 -15.75 0.69
C GLU A 142 -3.75 -14.71 1.53
N LYS A 143 -4.31 -13.66 0.93
CA LYS A 143 -5.25 -12.76 1.63
C LYS A 143 -6.54 -13.48 2.06
N TYR A 144 -7.10 -14.31 1.19
CA TYR A 144 -8.25 -15.15 1.51
C TYR A 144 -7.91 -16.17 2.61
N GLN A 145 -6.74 -16.81 2.51
CA GLN A 145 -6.21 -17.74 3.50
C GLN A 145 -6.05 -17.02 4.84
N TYR A 146 -5.63 -15.75 4.86
CA TYR A 146 -5.62 -14.98 6.10
C TYR A 146 -7.01 -14.99 6.75
N PHE A 147 -8.06 -14.56 6.04
CA PHE A 147 -9.41 -14.52 6.61
C PHE A 147 -9.92 -15.91 7.02
N VAL A 148 -9.62 -16.95 6.24
CA VAL A 148 -9.96 -18.35 6.56
C VAL A 148 -9.24 -18.83 7.82
N LYS A 149 -7.92 -18.64 7.90
CA LYS A 149 -7.09 -19.12 9.03
C LYS A 149 -7.37 -18.35 10.31
N GLN A 150 -7.67 -17.06 10.17
CA GLN A 150 -7.93 -16.15 11.29
C GLN A 150 -9.40 -16.10 11.68
N GLU A 151 -10.28 -16.83 10.98
CA GLU A 151 -11.73 -16.83 11.23
C GLU A 151 -12.30 -15.41 11.34
N SER A 152 -11.74 -14.50 10.53
CA SER A 152 -12.01 -13.06 10.58
C SER A 152 -12.84 -12.67 9.37
N VAL A 153 -13.75 -11.71 9.57
CA VAL A 153 -14.58 -11.15 8.49
C VAL A 153 -14.05 -9.76 8.13
N LYS A 154 -14.10 -9.41 6.84
CA LYS A 154 -13.81 -8.05 6.39
C LYS A 154 -14.68 -7.06 7.17
N THR A 155 -14.01 -6.17 7.88
CA THR A 155 -14.58 -5.17 8.77
C THR A 155 -14.24 -3.78 8.22
N LEU A 156 -15.24 -2.91 8.13
CA LEU A 156 -15.04 -1.55 7.64
C LEU A 156 -14.00 -0.81 8.51
N GLY A 157 -13.04 -0.16 7.85
CA GLY A 157 -11.98 0.59 8.53
C GLY A 157 -10.79 -0.27 8.98
N PHE A 158 -10.75 -1.54 8.63
CA PHE A 158 -9.59 -2.41 8.83
C PHE A 158 -8.97 -2.83 7.50
N GLU A 159 -7.65 -2.93 7.46
CA GLU A 159 -6.83 -3.22 6.29
C GLU A 159 -5.81 -4.32 6.61
N LEU A 160 -5.51 -5.17 5.62
CA LEU A 160 -4.41 -6.12 5.74
C LEU A 160 -3.10 -5.39 5.53
N HIS A 161 -2.10 -5.73 6.34
CA HIS A 161 -0.77 -5.16 6.28
C HIS A 161 0.27 -6.28 6.36
N HIS A 162 1.22 -6.29 5.43
CA HIS A 162 2.38 -7.18 5.49
C HIS A 162 3.39 -6.62 6.50
N VAL A 163 3.69 -7.41 7.53
CA VAL A 163 4.62 -7.05 8.61
C VAL A 163 6.03 -6.84 8.05
N VAL A 164 6.56 -7.83 7.32
CA VAL A 164 7.75 -7.66 6.49
C VAL A 164 7.29 -7.23 5.09
N PRO A 165 7.69 -6.04 4.59
CA PRO A 165 7.08 -5.46 3.40
C PRO A 165 7.36 -6.27 2.14
N LEU A 166 6.38 -6.36 1.23
CA LEU A 166 6.59 -7.03 -0.06
C LEU A 166 7.71 -6.35 -0.85
N ALA A 167 7.88 -5.05 -0.63
CA ALA A 167 8.91 -4.19 -1.22
C ALA A 167 10.37 -4.62 -0.95
N TRP A 168 10.61 -5.55 -0.01
CA TRP A 168 11.93 -6.14 0.23
C TRP A 168 12.24 -7.27 -0.75
N SER A 169 11.30 -7.67 -1.59
CA SER A 169 11.55 -8.72 -2.57
C SER A 169 12.46 -8.25 -3.70
N GLU A 170 13.59 -8.92 -3.88
CA GLU A 170 14.50 -8.69 -5.01
C GLU A 170 14.17 -9.58 -6.22
N ASN A 171 13.39 -10.63 -5.98
CA ASN A 171 13.03 -11.63 -6.97
C ASN A 171 11.69 -12.29 -6.61
N ILE A 172 11.17 -13.10 -7.53
CA ILE A 172 9.87 -13.76 -7.37
C ILE A 172 9.81 -14.79 -6.24
N HIS A 173 10.95 -15.36 -5.81
CA HIS A 173 10.99 -16.27 -4.68
C HIS A 173 10.81 -15.51 -3.37
N HIS A 174 11.55 -14.42 -3.17
CA HIS A 174 11.38 -13.55 -2.00
C HIS A 174 9.93 -13.05 -1.91
N PHE A 175 9.37 -12.66 -3.05
CA PHE A 175 7.99 -12.19 -3.09
C PHE A 175 7.00 -13.25 -2.60
N LYS A 176 7.13 -14.51 -3.03
CA LYS A 176 6.24 -15.60 -2.60
C LYS A 176 6.40 -15.96 -1.13
N MET A 177 7.56 -15.67 -0.53
CA MET A 177 7.79 -15.82 0.90
C MET A 177 7.14 -14.68 1.67
N LEU A 178 7.29 -13.45 1.18
CA LEU A 178 6.68 -12.28 1.80
C LEU A 178 5.14 -12.26 1.65
N ASP A 179 4.60 -12.72 0.52
CA ASP A 179 3.16 -12.77 0.24
C ASP A 179 2.51 -14.00 0.88
N LYS A 180 2.60 -14.11 2.20
CA LYS A 180 2.07 -15.22 3.01
C LYS A 180 1.15 -14.71 4.10
N TRP A 181 0.07 -15.45 4.37
CA TRP A 181 -0.90 -15.04 5.41
C TRP A 181 -0.24 -14.91 6.79
N GLU A 182 0.80 -15.69 7.08
CA GLU A 182 1.57 -15.62 8.32
C GLU A 182 2.33 -14.29 8.48
N ASN A 183 2.68 -13.63 7.37
CA ASN A 183 3.32 -12.32 7.30
C ASN A 183 2.30 -11.16 7.27
N MET A 184 0.99 -11.42 7.36
CA MET A 184 -0.04 -10.38 7.35
C MET A 184 -0.62 -10.15 8.74
N VAL A 185 -1.04 -8.92 9.03
CA VAL A 185 -1.91 -8.55 10.16
C VAL A 185 -3.10 -7.77 9.65
N TYR A 186 -4.26 -7.92 10.30
CA TYR A 186 -5.48 -7.17 9.96
C TYR A 186 -5.76 -6.11 11.01
N ILE A 187 -5.46 -4.85 10.67
CA ILE A 187 -5.35 -3.72 11.60
C ILE A 187 -6.25 -2.58 11.18
N ASP A 188 -6.60 -1.70 12.12
CA ASP A 188 -7.38 -0.50 11.76
C ASP A 188 -6.57 0.44 10.85
N ALA A 189 -7.27 1.19 10.00
CA ALA A 189 -6.67 2.10 9.04
C ALA A 189 -5.80 3.18 9.72
N PHE A 190 -6.12 3.53 10.97
CA PHE A 190 -5.31 4.47 11.76
C PHE A 190 -3.95 3.89 12.14
N SER A 191 -3.88 2.64 12.60
CA SER A 191 -2.60 1.99 12.90
C SER A 191 -1.82 1.70 11.63
N HIS A 192 -2.49 1.30 10.55
CA HIS A 192 -1.84 1.13 9.24
C HIS A 192 -1.19 2.43 8.77
N ALA A 193 -1.91 3.56 8.86
CA ALA A 193 -1.36 4.87 8.49
C ALA A 193 -0.08 5.23 9.27
N LYS A 194 0.01 4.89 10.57
CA LYS A 194 1.24 5.11 11.35
C LYS A 194 2.43 4.32 10.80
N ILE A 195 2.21 3.09 10.38
CA ILE A 195 3.26 2.23 9.81
C ILE A 195 3.70 2.78 8.45
N THR A 196 2.75 3.17 7.59
CA THR A 196 3.03 3.78 6.29
C THR A 196 3.81 5.10 6.44
N GLN A 197 3.45 5.94 7.40
CA GLN A 197 4.19 7.18 7.73
C GLN A 197 5.64 6.88 8.17
N ASN A 198 5.84 5.75 8.84
CA ASN A 198 7.18 5.24 9.17
C ASN A 198 7.85 4.46 8.02
N LYS A 199 7.31 4.54 6.80
CA LYS A 199 7.83 3.90 5.57
C LYS A 199 7.95 2.38 5.70
N ASN A 200 6.97 1.74 6.35
CA ASN A 200 6.90 0.30 6.55
C ASN A 200 8.13 -0.29 7.25
N ARG A 201 8.75 0.46 8.16
CA ARG A 201 9.93 0.00 8.91
C ARG A 201 9.60 -0.81 10.16
N ASN A 202 8.34 -0.83 10.59
CA ASN A 202 7.86 -1.56 11.77
C ASN A 202 7.75 -3.07 11.48
N VAL A 203 8.88 -3.71 11.21
CA VAL A 203 8.95 -5.08 10.68
C VAL A 203 9.10 -6.17 11.75
N VAL A 204 9.40 -5.80 12.99
CA VAL A 204 9.56 -6.75 14.09
C VAL A 204 8.22 -6.95 14.78
N LEU A 205 7.69 -8.17 14.72
CA LEU A 205 6.43 -8.57 15.37
C LEU A 205 6.68 -9.19 16.74
N GLU A 206 6.25 -8.50 17.78
CA GLU A 206 6.22 -8.99 19.14
C GLU A 206 4.79 -9.29 19.61
N VAL A 207 4.66 -10.27 20.50
CA VAL A 207 3.37 -10.73 21.02
C VAL A 207 3.42 -10.72 22.54
N VAL A 208 2.50 -9.98 23.16
CA VAL A 208 2.33 -9.97 24.62
C VAL A 208 0.89 -10.35 24.92
N LYS A 209 0.70 -11.53 25.51
CA LYS A 209 -0.62 -12.19 25.61
C LYS A 209 -1.24 -12.34 24.22
N ASP A 210 -2.29 -11.59 23.89
CA ASP A 210 -2.93 -11.58 22.57
C ASP A 210 -2.74 -10.24 21.84
N ASP A 211 -2.08 -9.27 22.46
CA ASP A 211 -1.75 -8.01 21.80
C ASP A 211 -0.49 -8.18 20.95
N ILE A 212 -0.43 -7.44 19.86
CA ILE A 212 0.71 -7.41 18.94
C ILE A 212 1.38 -6.05 19.02
N THR A 213 2.70 -6.02 18.93
CA THR A 213 3.49 -4.80 18.86
C THR A 213 4.39 -4.87 17.65
N LEU A 214 4.31 -3.88 16.75
CA LEU A 214 5.18 -3.77 15.58
C LEU A 214 6.23 -2.70 15.82
N THR A 215 7.50 -3.08 15.83
CA THR A 215 8.63 -2.18 16.11
C THR A 215 9.58 -2.08 14.92
N ASP A 216 10.23 -0.93 14.78
CA ASP A 216 11.40 -0.78 13.92
C ASP A 216 12.71 -0.88 14.74
N HIS A 217 13.85 -0.93 14.05
CA HIS A 217 15.19 -0.93 14.67
C HIS A 217 15.60 0.43 15.24
N SER A 218 14.65 1.34 15.48
CA SER A 218 14.88 2.73 15.92
C SER A 218 13.84 3.18 16.96
N ASP A 219 13.29 2.24 17.73
CA ASP A 219 12.33 2.44 18.82
C ASP A 219 10.98 3.09 18.40
N ASN A 220 10.63 3.12 17.11
CA ASN A 220 9.25 3.45 16.72
C ASN A 220 8.36 2.24 16.89
N GLU A 221 7.28 2.40 17.64
CA GLU A 221 6.36 1.33 18.00
C GLU A 221 4.94 1.62 17.54
N VAL A 222 4.27 0.59 17.02
CA VAL A 222 2.82 0.56 16.83
C VAL A 222 2.22 -0.57 17.66
N TYR A 223 1.62 -0.19 18.80
CA TYR A 223 0.92 -1.12 19.68
C TYR A 223 -0.51 -1.42 19.19
N LEU A 224 -0.82 -2.70 19.08
CA LEU A 224 -2.04 -3.25 18.52
C LEU A 224 -2.74 -4.14 19.55
N LYS A 225 -3.74 -3.56 20.22
CA LYS A 225 -4.63 -4.22 21.15
C LYS A 225 -5.65 -5.12 20.43
N HIS A 226 -5.68 -6.38 20.81
CA HIS A 226 -6.60 -7.36 20.23
C HIS A 226 -8.06 -6.94 20.40
N GLN A 227 -8.86 -7.16 19.35
CA GLN A 227 -10.30 -6.81 19.25
C GLN A 227 -10.58 -5.30 19.27
N LYS A 228 -9.55 -4.46 19.27
CA LYS A 228 -9.69 -3.00 19.17
C LYS A 228 -9.11 -2.46 17.87
N ASN A 229 -7.82 -2.64 17.65
CA ASN A 229 -7.11 -2.15 16.45
C ASN A 229 -6.33 -3.25 15.72
N ILE A 230 -6.46 -4.51 16.16
CA ILE A 230 -6.06 -5.70 15.40
C ILE A 230 -7.07 -6.84 15.58
N LEU A 231 -7.42 -7.50 14.48
CA LEU A 231 -8.37 -8.61 14.40
C LEU A 231 -7.66 -9.85 13.83
N TYR A 232 -7.57 -10.89 14.64
CA TYR A 232 -6.99 -12.17 14.25
C TYR A 232 -7.41 -13.25 15.26
N LYS A 233 -7.14 -14.53 14.96
CA LYS A 233 -7.38 -15.64 15.89
C LYS A 233 -6.18 -15.81 16.83
N PRO A 234 -6.33 -15.63 18.15
CA PRO A 234 -5.22 -15.73 19.11
C PRO A 234 -4.39 -17.01 19.03
N ALA A 235 -5.01 -18.14 18.64
CA ALA A 235 -4.32 -19.41 18.47
C ALA A 235 -3.18 -19.35 17.42
N ASN A 236 -3.24 -18.42 16.46
CA ASN A 236 -2.25 -18.29 15.39
C ASN A 236 -1.10 -17.32 15.70
N LYS A 237 -1.13 -16.58 16.82
CA LYS A 237 -0.12 -15.54 17.14
C LYS A 237 1.32 -16.05 17.09
N ASN A 238 1.55 -17.25 17.62
CA ASN A 238 2.89 -17.84 17.66
C ASN A 238 3.37 -18.28 16.27
N THR A 239 2.46 -18.76 15.43
CA THR A 239 2.75 -19.10 14.04
C THR A 239 3.18 -17.86 13.26
N MET A 240 2.42 -16.77 13.39
CA MET A 240 2.75 -15.49 12.76
C MET A 240 4.08 -14.95 13.28
N LYS A 241 4.27 -14.88 14.61
CA LYS A 241 5.53 -14.41 15.21
C LYS A 241 6.74 -15.19 14.70
N LYS A 242 6.66 -16.53 14.74
CA LYS A 242 7.75 -17.40 14.28
C LYS A 242 8.06 -17.17 12.80
N TYR A 243 7.03 -17.11 11.96
CA TYR A 243 7.21 -16.89 10.53
C TYR A 243 7.89 -15.56 10.21
N ASN A 244 7.44 -14.47 10.83
CA ASN A 244 8.02 -13.14 10.64
C ASN A 244 9.48 -13.08 11.13
N PHE A 245 9.77 -13.71 12.27
CA PHE A 245 11.14 -13.82 12.77
C PHE A 245 12.05 -14.59 11.79
N GLU A 246 11.57 -15.72 11.24
CA GLU A 246 12.31 -16.48 10.23
C GLU A 246 12.50 -15.69 8.93
N LEU A 247 11.48 -14.94 8.48
CA LEU A 247 11.58 -14.07 7.30
C LEU A 247 12.68 -13.02 7.44
N LEU A 248 12.73 -12.32 8.58
CA LEU A 248 13.77 -11.31 8.83
C LEU A 248 15.17 -11.91 8.77
N ASN A 249 15.40 -13.07 9.40
CA ASN A 249 16.71 -13.74 9.36
C ASN A 249 17.14 -14.23 7.97
N ILE A 250 16.22 -14.35 7.02
CA ILE A 250 16.53 -14.75 5.63
C ILE A 250 16.81 -13.53 4.75
N LEU A 251 16.17 -12.39 5.05
CA LEU A 251 16.18 -11.20 4.21
C LEU A 251 17.10 -10.08 4.71
N GLU A 252 17.49 -10.09 5.99
CA GLU A 252 18.56 -9.28 6.59
C GLU A 252 19.94 -9.92 6.40
#